data_AF-A0A7S3WDL6-F1
#
_entry.id   AF-A0A7S3WDL6-F1
#
_cell.length_a   1.000
_cell.length_b   1.000
_cell.length_c   1.000
_cell.angle_alpha   90.00
_cell.angle_beta   90.00
_cell.angle_gamma   90.00
#
_symmetry.space_group_name_H-M   'P 1'
#
loop_
_entity.id
_entity.type
_entity.pdbx_description
1 polymer ?
#
loop_
_entity_poly.entity_id
_entity_poly.type
_entity_poly.pdbx_seq_one_letter_code
_entity_poly.pdbx_strand_id
1 'polypeptide(L)'
;DVFFVYPEHMRSWELDKGECINLTKGALITCDRVLTVSQNYAWEICTPEGGFLLEHHCKSKGIYLAGIQNGIEDTWDPLFDKQIAAQFSAEDLSGKAACKQFLQKSLGLREDPNVALVGFVGRLTTQKGVDILQDGVVDWLLRDEGNGVTGRVQVILMGNGDKHLSEWLKYVEAQNKGNVCGYA
;
A
#
# COMPACT_ATOMS: atom_id res chain seq x y z
N ASP A 1 -13.79 34.63 -21.83
CA ASP A 1 -12.77 33.65 -22.23
C ASP A 1 -13.40 32.31 -22.55
N VAL A 2 -13.47 31.97 -23.83
CA VAL A 2 -14.04 30.69 -24.29
C VAL A 2 -12.87 29.76 -24.51
N PHE A 3 -12.67 28.82 -23.59
CA PHE A 3 -11.73 27.71 -23.80
C PHE A 3 -12.22 26.86 -24.98
N PHE A 4 -11.29 26.37 -25.79
CA PHE A 4 -11.61 25.42 -26.86
C PHE A 4 -12.18 24.14 -26.25
N VAL A 5 -13.41 23.79 -26.65
CA VAL A 5 -14.09 22.56 -26.24
C VAL A 5 -14.09 21.61 -27.43
N TYR A 6 -13.65 20.37 -27.24
CA TYR A 6 -13.64 19.36 -28.30
C TYR A 6 -15.06 19.11 -28.86
N PRO A 7 -15.22 18.67 -30.12
CA PRO A 7 -16.52 18.26 -30.65
C PRO A 7 -17.20 17.18 -29.80
N GLU A 8 -18.53 17.18 -29.74
CA GLU A 8 -19.31 16.25 -28.90
C GLU A 8 -19.00 14.78 -29.19
N HIS A 9 -18.86 14.40 -30.46
CA HIS A 9 -18.47 13.03 -30.85
C HIS A 9 -17.04 12.63 -30.44
N MET A 10 -16.18 13.60 -30.11
CA MET A 10 -14.83 13.36 -29.55
C MET A 10 -14.86 13.27 -28.01
N ARG A 11 -16.00 13.60 -27.39
CA ARG A 11 -16.29 13.56 -25.95
C ARG A 11 -17.40 12.57 -25.58
N SER A 12 -18.11 12.00 -26.56
CA SER A 12 -19.37 11.26 -26.39
C SER A 12 -19.24 9.95 -25.60
N TRP A 13 -18.03 9.60 -25.19
CA TRP A 13 -17.70 8.42 -24.38
C TRP A 13 -17.12 8.79 -23.02
N GLU A 14 -17.12 10.09 -22.65
CA GLU A 14 -16.44 10.60 -21.47
C GLU A 14 -17.37 11.47 -20.62
N LEU A 15 -17.25 11.33 -19.30
CA LEU A 15 -17.82 12.27 -18.33
C LEU A 15 -16.96 13.57 -18.22
N ASP A 16 -15.92 13.71 -19.04
CA ASP A 16 -15.17 14.95 -19.21
C ASP A 16 -15.99 15.93 -20.05
N LYS A 17 -16.27 17.10 -19.49
CA LYS A 17 -16.96 18.18 -20.20
C LYS A 17 -16.17 18.70 -21.42
N GLY A 18 -14.91 18.29 -21.57
CA GLY A 18 -13.98 18.80 -22.58
C GLY A 18 -13.42 20.17 -22.22
N GLU A 19 -13.50 20.52 -20.95
CA GLU A 19 -13.05 21.79 -20.39
C GLU A 19 -11.55 21.76 -20.06
N CYS A 20 -10.94 20.57 -20.07
CA CYS A 20 -9.50 20.38 -19.86
C CYS A 20 -8.88 19.40 -20.87
N ILE A 21 -7.55 19.49 -21.01
CA ILE A 21 -6.78 18.55 -21.84
C ILE A 21 -6.35 17.37 -20.97
N ASN A 22 -6.79 16.16 -21.33
CA ASN A 22 -6.34 14.93 -20.67
C ASN A 22 -5.11 14.35 -21.40
N LEU A 23 -3.92 14.61 -20.84
CA LEU A 23 -2.65 14.14 -21.40
C LEU A 23 -2.55 12.61 -21.41
N THR A 24 -3.04 11.94 -20.38
CA THR A 24 -3.03 10.47 -20.28
C THR A 24 -3.91 9.85 -21.35
N LYS A 25 -5.09 10.41 -21.61
CA LYS A 25 -5.95 10.00 -22.73
C LYS A 25 -5.23 10.18 -24.06
N GLY A 26 -4.60 11.34 -24.29
CA GLY A 26 -3.84 11.60 -25.51
C GLY A 26 -2.74 10.55 -25.73
N ALA A 27 -1.98 10.24 -24.69
CA ALA A 27 -0.97 9.19 -24.72
C ALA A 27 -1.57 7.81 -24.98
N LEU A 28 -2.65 7.44 -24.27
CA LEU A 28 -3.36 6.17 -24.47
C LEU A 28 -3.82 6.05 -25.92
N ILE A 29 -4.44 7.06 -26.52
CA ILE A 29 -4.93 6.97 -27.90
C ILE A 29 -3.77 6.81 -28.90
N THR A 30 -2.67 7.52 -28.69
CA THR A 30 -1.59 7.65 -29.70
C THR A 30 -0.47 6.62 -29.59
N CYS A 31 -0.25 6.00 -28.43
CA CYS A 31 0.81 5.02 -28.25
C CYS A 31 0.52 3.67 -28.94
N ASP A 32 1.57 2.99 -29.41
CA ASP A 32 1.44 1.64 -29.99
C ASP A 32 1.15 0.58 -28.93
N ARG A 33 1.74 0.71 -27.74
CA ARG A 33 1.58 -0.21 -26.61
C ARG A 33 1.48 0.55 -25.30
N VAL A 34 0.72 -0.01 -24.36
CA VAL A 34 0.58 0.50 -22.99
C VAL A 34 1.11 -0.55 -22.02
N LEU A 35 2.00 -0.13 -21.13
CA LEU A 35 2.60 -1.00 -20.12
C LEU A 35 2.24 -0.49 -18.73
N THR A 36 1.88 -1.41 -17.84
CA THR A 36 1.55 -1.10 -16.44
C THR A 36 2.43 -1.91 -15.49
N VAL A 37 2.36 -1.62 -14.18
CA VAL A 37 3.25 -2.21 -13.17
C VAL A 37 2.91 -3.64 -12.74
N SER A 38 1.79 -4.21 -13.21
CA SER A 38 1.43 -5.59 -12.98
C SER A 38 0.32 -6.04 -13.92
N GLN A 39 0.24 -7.35 -14.17
CA GLN A 39 -0.81 -7.88 -15.06
C GLN A 39 -2.22 -7.69 -14.47
N ASN A 40 -2.36 -7.78 -13.15
CA ASN A 40 -3.62 -7.47 -12.48
C ASN A 40 -3.98 -6.00 -12.63
N TYR A 41 -3.01 -5.09 -12.47
CA TYR A 41 -3.30 -3.66 -12.63
C TYR A 41 -3.70 -3.31 -14.07
N ALA A 42 -3.14 -3.97 -15.08
CA ALA A 42 -3.59 -3.84 -16.47
C ALA A 42 -5.08 -4.22 -16.64
N TRP A 43 -5.57 -5.21 -15.89
CA TRP A 43 -6.99 -5.58 -15.87
C TRP A 43 -7.83 -4.61 -15.03
N GLU A 44 -7.34 -4.16 -13.88
CA GLU A 44 -8.05 -3.23 -12.99
C GLU A 44 -8.33 -1.89 -13.67
N ILE A 45 -7.37 -1.33 -14.43
CA ILE A 45 -7.60 -0.07 -15.17
C ILE A 45 -8.57 -0.21 -16.36
N CYS A 46 -9.00 -1.44 -16.65
CA CYS A 46 -10.06 -1.73 -17.61
C CYS A 46 -11.45 -1.79 -16.94
N THR A 47 -11.58 -1.66 -15.62
CA THR A 47 -12.87 -1.60 -14.93
C THR A 47 -13.27 -0.15 -14.62
N PRO A 48 -14.57 0.16 -14.44
CA PRO A 48 -15.01 1.51 -14.07
C PRO A 48 -14.35 2.04 -12.79
N GLU A 49 -14.09 1.16 -11.83
CA GLU A 49 -13.50 1.51 -10.53
C GLU A 49 -12.01 1.88 -10.64
N GLY A 50 -11.26 1.16 -11.49
CA GLY A 50 -9.82 1.36 -11.65
C GLY A 50 -9.42 2.25 -12.83
N GLY A 51 -10.29 2.39 -13.84
CA GLY A 51 -10.01 3.12 -15.07
C GLY A 51 -10.25 4.63 -14.98
N PHE A 52 -11.02 5.09 -13.99
CA PHE A 52 -11.33 6.51 -13.78
C PHE A 52 -11.76 7.22 -15.08
N LEU A 53 -12.74 6.66 -15.79
CA LEU A 53 -13.30 7.14 -17.07
C LEU A 53 -12.42 6.85 -18.30
N LEU A 54 -11.28 6.20 -18.14
CA LEU A 54 -10.40 5.76 -19.23
C LEU A 54 -10.50 4.25 -19.49
N GLU A 55 -11.36 3.53 -18.79
CA GLU A 55 -11.48 2.08 -18.88
C GLU A 55 -11.78 1.57 -20.30
N HIS A 56 -12.57 2.32 -21.07
CA HIS A 56 -12.87 1.98 -22.46
C HIS A 56 -11.67 2.18 -23.38
N HIS A 57 -10.84 3.19 -23.11
CA HIS A 57 -9.57 3.42 -23.84
C HIS A 57 -8.52 2.38 -23.47
N CYS A 58 -8.45 1.96 -22.21
CA CYS A 58 -7.59 0.86 -21.78
C CYS A 58 -8.03 -0.46 -22.43
N LYS A 59 -9.34 -0.78 -22.39
CA LYS A 59 -9.91 -1.97 -23.03
C LYS A 59 -9.67 -2.01 -24.54
N SER A 60 -9.77 -0.88 -25.23
CA SER A 60 -9.61 -0.82 -26.69
C SER A 60 -8.18 -1.17 -27.15
N LYS A 61 -7.18 -1.10 -26.26
CA LYS A 61 -5.82 -1.57 -26.55
C LYS A 61 -5.72 -3.08 -26.66
N GLY A 62 -6.62 -3.85 -26.05
CA GLY A 62 -6.62 -5.32 -26.13
C GLY A 62 -5.23 -5.91 -25.86
N ILE A 63 -4.69 -6.65 -26.83
CA ILE A 63 -3.37 -7.31 -26.74
C ILE A 63 -2.17 -6.35 -26.63
N TYR A 64 -2.38 -5.05 -26.89
CA TYR A 64 -1.34 -4.02 -26.80
C TYR A 64 -1.20 -3.41 -25.40
N LEU A 65 -2.10 -3.76 -24.47
CA LEU A 65 -2.00 -3.43 -23.05
C LEU A 65 -1.45 -4.65 -22.28
N ALA A 66 -0.36 -4.46 -21.54
CA ALA A 66 0.25 -5.53 -20.75
C ALA A 66 0.79 -5.01 -19.42
N GLY A 67 0.86 -5.87 -18.41
CA GLY A 67 1.52 -5.59 -17.15
C GLY A 67 2.92 -6.17 -17.10
N ILE A 68 3.89 -5.37 -16.64
CA ILE A 68 5.25 -5.80 -16.35
C ILE A 68 5.46 -5.64 -14.85
N GLN A 69 5.67 -6.76 -14.15
CA GLN A 69 5.92 -6.74 -12.73
C GLN A 69 7.25 -6.07 -12.40
N ASN A 70 7.22 -5.13 -11.46
CA ASN A 70 8.43 -4.46 -10.99
C ASN A 70 9.34 -5.43 -10.22
N GLY A 71 10.65 -5.28 -10.42
CA GLY A 71 11.67 -5.88 -9.57
C GLY A 71 12.01 -5.00 -8.36
N ILE A 72 12.84 -5.56 -7.48
CA ILE A 72 13.52 -4.83 -6.40
C ILE A 72 15.03 -4.95 -6.61
N GLU A 73 15.80 -4.09 -5.95
CA GLU A 73 17.26 -4.14 -5.99
C GLU A 73 17.80 -5.27 -5.11
N ASP A 74 18.88 -5.93 -5.54
CA ASP A 74 19.55 -7.02 -4.81
C ASP A 74 20.11 -6.60 -3.44
N THR A 75 20.14 -5.29 -3.17
CA THR A 75 20.50 -4.73 -1.85
C THR A 75 19.51 -5.16 -0.76
N TRP A 76 18.30 -5.55 -1.11
CA TRP A 76 17.28 -6.07 -0.20
C TRP A 76 17.42 -7.58 0.04
N ASP A 77 18.61 -8.01 0.47
CA ASP A 77 18.92 -9.41 0.74
C ASP A 77 19.18 -9.64 2.25
N PRO A 78 18.30 -10.36 2.98
CA PRO A 78 18.51 -10.62 4.41
C PRO A 78 19.76 -11.43 4.73
N LEU A 79 20.39 -12.08 3.74
CA LEU A 79 21.65 -12.80 3.92
C LEU A 79 22.84 -11.84 4.04
N PHE A 80 22.77 -10.66 3.43
CA PHE A 80 23.87 -9.69 3.38
C PHE A 80 23.51 -8.31 3.94
N ASP A 81 22.26 -8.08 4.31
CA ASP A 81 21.80 -6.80 4.85
C ASP A 81 22.46 -6.51 6.20
N LYS A 82 23.15 -5.36 6.28
CA LYS A 82 23.83 -4.87 7.48
C LYS A 82 22.95 -3.96 8.34
N GLN A 83 21.75 -3.61 7.86
CA GLN A 83 20.79 -2.77 8.57
C GLN A 83 19.91 -3.57 9.53
N ILE A 84 19.81 -4.89 9.34
CA ILE A 84 19.10 -5.79 10.25
C ILE A 84 20.03 -6.30 11.36
N ALA A 85 19.45 -6.64 12.51
CA ALA A 85 20.21 -7.04 13.69
C ALA A 85 20.95 -8.38 13.52
N ALA A 86 20.42 -9.27 12.67
CA ALA A 86 21.02 -10.55 12.35
C ALA A 86 20.60 -10.97 10.93
N GLN A 87 21.59 -11.41 10.15
CA GLN A 87 21.38 -11.96 8.82
C GLN A 87 20.68 -13.32 8.90
N PHE A 88 19.87 -13.64 7.89
CA PHE A 88 19.14 -14.91 7.82
C PHE A 88 18.89 -15.33 6.37
N SER A 89 18.52 -16.59 6.17
CA SER A 89 18.24 -17.17 4.85
C SER A 89 16.89 -17.89 4.85
N ALA A 90 16.49 -18.45 3.71
CA ALA A 90 15.29 -19.29 3.63
C ALA A 90 15.46 -20.61 4.41
N GLU A 91 16.69 -21.10 4.51
CA GLU A 91 17.07 -22.35 5.18
C GLU A 91 17.27 -22.17 6.69
N ASP A 92 17.69 -20.98 7.13
CA ASP A 92 17.88 -20.64 8.55
C ASP A 92 17.22 -19.30 8.90
N LEU A 93 16.10 -19.39 9.61
CA LEU A 93 15.31 -18.24 10.09
C LEU A 93 15.67 -17.80 11.51
N SER A 94 16.70 -18.35 12.14
CA SER A 94 17.11 -17.98 13.50
C SER A 94 17.44 -16.48 13.63
N GLY A 95 18.10 -15.91 12.61
CA GLY A 95 18.35 -14.46 12.53
C GLY A 95 17.08 -13.61 12.46
N LYS A 96 15.99 -14.12 11.86
CA LYS A 96 14.69 -13.44 11.86
C LYS A 96 14.11 -13.31 13.27
N ALA A 97 14.30 -14.32 14.12
CA ALA A 97 13.86 -14.27 15.52
C ALA A 97 14.67 -13.24 16.33
N ALA A 98 15.98 -13.16 16.11
CA ALA A 98 16.83 -12.13 16.70
C ALA A 98 16.43 -10.71 16.23
N CYS A 99 16.13 -10.54 14.94
CA CYS A 99 15.61 -9.28 14.39
C CYS A 99 14.28 -8.87 15.03
N LYS A 100 13.36 -9.83 15.25
CA LYS A 100 12.09 -9.57 15.95
C LYS A 100 12.31 -9.09 17.38
N GLN A 101 13.16 -9.78 18.14
CA GLN A 101 13.48 -9.37 19.51
C GLN A 101 14.11 -7.98 19.56
N PHE A 102 15.07 -7.71 18.67
CA PHE A 102 15.70 -6.41 18.56
C PHE A 102 14.68 -5.31 18.24
N LEU A 103 13.76 -5.57 17.31
CA LEU A 103 12.73 -4.61 16.93
C LEU A 103 11.75 -4.34 18.07
N GLN A 104 11.30 -5.38 18.78
CA GLN A 104 10.45 -5.24 19.97
C GLN A 104 11.11 -4.34 21.02
N LYS A 105 12.38 -4.63 21.34
CA LYS A 105 13.16 -3.86 22.31
C LYS A 105 13.38 -2.41 21.89
N SER A 106 13.80 -2.18 20.64
CA SER A 106 14.10 -0.85 20.13
C SER A 106 12.87 0.06 20.04
N LEU A 107 11.68 -0.52 19.86
CA LEU A 107 10.40 0.21 19.79
C LEU A 107 9.64 0.25 21.12
N GLY A 108 10.22 -0.27 22.21
CA GLY A 108 9.57 -0.29 23.53
C GLY A 108 8.33 -1.21 23.59
N LEU A 109 8.24 -2.18 22.69
CA LEU A 109 7.23 -3.23 22.74
C LEU A 109 7.63 -4.29 23.78
N ARG A 110 6.65 -5.04 24.28
CA ARG A 110 6.88 -6.20 25.15
C ARG A 110 7.68 -7.25 24.38
N GLU A 111 8.83 -7.64 24.88
CA GLU A 111 9.60 -8.74 24.29
C GLU A 111 8.87 -10.07 24.51
N ASP A 112 8.39 -10.67 23.43
CA ASP A 112 7.70 -11.96 23.44
C ASP A 112 7.95 -12.67 22.10
N PRO A 113 8.71 -13.78 22.08
CA PRO A 113 9.01 -14.49 20.84
C PRO A 113 7.77 -15.15 20.23
N ASN A 114 6.72 -15.41 21.01
CA ASN A 114 5.53 -16.15 20.59
C ASN A 114 4.37 -15.24 20.15
N VAL A 115 4.42 -13.93 20.45
CA VAL A 115 3.39 -12.97 20.01
C VAL A 115 3.52 -12.67 18.51
N ALA A 116 2.43 -12.56 17.76
CA ALA A 116 2.53 -12.14 16.37
C ALA A 116 2.95 -10.66 16.30
N LEU A 117 3.88 -10.32 15.40
CA LEU A 117 4.27 -8.92 15.16
C LEU A 117 3.86 -8.53 13.74
N VAL A 118 2.95 -7.57 13.64
CA VAL A 118 2.38 -7.09 12.38
C VAL A 118 2.88 -5.68 12.11
N GLY A 119 3.38 -5.41 10.90
CA GLY A 119 3.91 -4.10 10.52
C GLY A 119 3.16 -3.51 9.33
N PHE A 120 2.77 -2.24 9.45
CA PHE A 120 2.41 -1.37 8.33
C PHE A 120 3.54 -0.38 8.10
N VAL A 121 4.03 -0.29 6.85
CA VAL A 121 5.03 0.71 6.43
C VAL A 121 4.54 1.34 5.13
N GLY A 122 4.28 2.65 5.13
CA GLY A 122 3.82 3.32 3.92
C GLY A 122 3.40 4.77 4.13
N ARG A 123 2.88 5.41 3.07
CA ARG A 123 2.30 6.75 3.16
C ARG A 123 0.96 6.68 3.91
N LEU A 124 0.75 7.61 4.83
CA LEU A 124 -0.49 7.74 5.59
C LEU A 124 -1.56 8.40 4.71
N THR A 125 -2.27 7.58 3.95
CA THR A 125 -3.30 8.00 2.99
C THR A 125 -4.38 6.93 2.90
N THR A 126 -5.60 7.32 2.54
CA THR A 126 -6.73 6.40 2.26
C THR A 126 -6.39 5.39 1.18
N GLN A 127 -5.59 5.76 0.17
CA GLN A 127 -5.11 4.83 -0.86
C GLN A 127 -4.35 3.62 -0.28
N LYS A 128 -3.76 3.76 0.90
CA LYS A 128 -3.04 2.69 1.61
C LYS A 128 -3.90 1.99 2.67
N GLY A 129 -5.18 2.32 2.78
CA GLY A 129 -6.13 1.67 3.69
C GLY A 129 -5.88 1.98 5.16
N VAL A 130 -5.20 3.09 5.49
CA VAL A 130 -4.90 3.46 6.88
C VAL A 130 -6.18 3.87 7.64
N ASP A 131 -7.15 4.43 6.92
CA ASP A 131 -8.51 4.65 7.38
C ASP A 131 -9.18 3.33 7.83
N ILE A 132 -8.99 2.24 7.08
CA ILE A 132 -9.50 0.91 7.48
C ILE A 132 -8.79 0.41 8.75
N LEU A 133 -7.49 0.68 8.88
CA LEU A 133 -6.75 0.36 10.11
C LEU A 133 -7.31 1.11 11.32
N GLN A 134 -7.63 2.39 11.13
CA GLN A 134 -8.25 3.27 12.11
C GLN A 134 -9.68 2.86 12.47
N ASP A 135 -10.48 2.44 11.48
CA ASP A 135 -11.90 2.14 11.64
C ASP A 135 -12.19 0.84 12.40
N GLY A 136 -11.17 0.04 12.72
CA GLY A 136 -11.34 -1.04 13.69
C GLY A 136 -10.39 -2.24 13.56
N VAL A 137 -9.54 -2.31 12.54
CA VAL A 137 -8.64 -3.47 12.38
C VAL A 137 -7.64 -3.56 13.54
N VAL A 138 -7.07 -2.43 13.98
CA VAL A 138 -6.13 -2.45 15.12
C VAL A 138 -6.82 -2.93 16.40
N ASP A 139 -7.99 -2.38 16.70
CA ASP A 139 -8.78 -2.79 17.87
C ASP A 139 -9.17 -4.27 17.79
N TRP A 140 -9.57 -4.74 16.62
CA TRP A 140 -9.91 -6.14 16.40
C TRP A 140 -8.71 -7.08 16.61
N LEU A 141 -7.53 -6.73 16.12
CA LEU A 141 -6.31 -7.52 16.33
C LEU A 141 -5.92 -7.65 17.80
N LEU A 142 -6.16 -6.60 18.59
CA LEU A 142 -5.77 -6.53 20.01
C LEU A 142 -6.78 -7.17 20.97
N ARG A 143 -8.02 -7.41 20.53
CA ARG A 143 -9.04 -8.06 21.36
C ARG A 143 -8.79 -9.56 21.44
N ASP A 144 -8.76 -10.11 22.65
CA ASP A 144 -8.71 -11.57 22.86
C ASP A 144 -10.13 -12.14 22.78
N GLU A 145 -10.43 -12.85 21.69
CA GLU A 145 -11.70 -13.55 21.49
C GLU A 145 -11.60 -15.05 21.86
N GLY A 146 -10.45 -15.51 22.36
CA GLY A 146 -10.22 -16.89 22.80
C GLY A 146 -10.14 -17.93 21.67
N ASN A 147 -10.20 -17.51 20.40
CA ASN A 147 -10.30 -18.38 19.23
C ASN A 147 -9.28 -18.02 18.14
N GLY A 148 -8.01 -17.77 18.50
CA GLY A 148 -6.97 -17.63 17.48
C GLY A 148 -5.77 -16.80 17.92
N VAL A 149 -5.28 -16.00 17.00
CA VAL A 149 -4.09 -15.14 17.18
C VAL A 149 -4.46 -13.77 17.75
N THR A 150 -5.73 -13.34 17.64
CA THR A 150 -6.22 -12.08 18.19
C THR A 150 -6.00 -12.01 19.70
N GLY A 151 -5.66 -10.83 20.22
CA GLY A 151 -5.23 -10.65 21.61
C GLY A 151 -3.79 -11.08 21.90
N ARG A 152 -3.13 -11.78 20.96
CA ARG A 152 -1.69 -12.12 21.00
C ARG A 152 -0.95 -11.52 19.80
N VAL A 153 -1.22 -10.24 19.55
CA VAL A 153 -0.64 -9.46 18.45
C VAL A 153 0.03 -8.20 18.98
N GLN A 154 1.12 -7.81 18.33
CA GLN A 154 1.73 -6.50 18.41
C GLN A 154 1.67 -5.84 17.04
N VAL A 155 1.48 -4.53 17.02
CA VAL A 155 1.31 -3.76 15.78
C VAL A 155 2.32 -2.63 15.72
N ILE A 156 3.04 -2.54 14.61
CA ILE A 156 3.92 -1.41 14.28
C ILE A 156 3.26 -0.67 13.11
N LEU A 157 3.00 0.62 13.28
CA LEU A 157 2.46 1.49 12.25
C LEU A 157 3.50 2.57 11.95
N MET A 158 4.09 2.55 10.76
CA MET A 158 5.11 3.51 10.35
C MET A 158 4.72 4.21 9.05
N GLY A 159 4.77 5.54 9.03
CA GLY A 159 4.47 6.29 7.83
C GLY A 159 4.43 7.79 8.02
N ASN A 160 4.43 8.53 6.91
CA ASN A 160 4.21 9.98 6.92
C ASN A 160 3.13 10.33 5.88
N GLY A 161 2.41 11.43 6.06
CA GLY A 161 1.35 11.86 5.16
C GLY A 161 0.31 12.71 5.86
N ASP A 162 -0.93 12.22 5.87
CA ASP A 162 -2.06 12.92 6.45
C ASP A 162 -1.88 13.17 7.96
N LYS A 163 -2.15 14.41 8.38
CA LYS A 163 -1.95 14.86 9.76
C LYS A 163 -2.93 14.17 10.73
N HIS A 164 -4.18 13.96 10.33
CA HIS A 164 -5.17 13.28 11.16
C HIS A 164 -4.76 11.83 11.41
N LEU A 165 -4.33 11.12 10.36
CA LEU A 165 -3.81 9.75 10.49
C LEU A 165 -2.55 9.69 11.36
N SER A 166 -1.66 10.68 11.23
CA SER A 166 -0.45 10.79 12.06
C SER A 166 -0.78 10.99 13.55
N GLU A 167 -1.80 11.80 13.85
CA GLU A 167 -2.30 12.00 15.21
C GLU A 167 -2.96 10.74 15.77
N TRP A 168 -3.71 10.02 14.93
CA TRP A 168 -4.29 8.72 15.28
C TRP A 168 -3.22 7.67 15.64
N LEU A 169 -2.11 7.58 14.90
CA LEU A 169 -0.97 6.70 15.22
C LEU A 169 -0.46 6.93 16.65
N LYS A 170 -0.29 8.20 17.04
CA LYS A 170 0.16 8.58 18.40
C LYS A 170 -0.88 8.24 19.46
N TYR A 171 -2.16 8.45 19.15
CA TYR A 171 -3.26 8.12 20.04
C TYR A 171 -3.33 6.61 20.31
N VAL A 172 -3.27 5.77 19.27
CA VAL A 172 -3.42 4.32 19.41
C VAL A 172 -2.25 3.68 20.15
N GLU A 173 -1.03 4.18 19.95
CA GLU A 173 0.13 3.80 20.77
C GLU A 173 -0.07 4.15 22.25
N ALA A 174 -0.54 5.37 22.54
CA ALA A 174 -0.75 5.81 23.92
C ALA A 174 -1.77 4.95 24.67
N GLN A 175 -2.81 4.45 23.98
CA GLN A 175 -3.81 3.54 24.55
C GLN A 175 -3.30 2.10 24.74
N ASN A 176 -2.32 1.68 23.94
CA ASN A 176 -1.89 0.28 23.85
C ASN A 176 -0.37 0.10 24.06
N LYS A 177 0.19 0.86 25.01
CA LYS A 177 1.65 0.85 25.28
C LYS A 177 2.19 -0.56 25.47
N GLY A 178 3.31 -0.85 24.82
CA GLY A 178 3.96 -2.16 24.84
C GLY A 178 3.39 -3.17 23.83
N ASN A 179 2.24 -2.89 23.22
CA ASN A 179 1.65 -3.74 22.17
C ASN A 179 1.52 -3.02 20.82
N VAL A 180 1.38 -1.70 20.81
CA VAL A 180 1.35 -0.89 19.59
C VAL A 180 2.46 0.14 19.61
N CYS A 181 3.10 0.37 18.46
CA CYS A 181 4.03 1.46 18.22
C CYS A 181 3.61 2.25 16.98
N GLY A 182 3.41 3.56 17.11
CA GLY A 182 3.04 4.47 16.05
C GLY A 182 4.20 5.43 15.74
N TYR A 183 4.83 5.25 14.58
CA TYR A 183 5.93 6.07 14.10
C TYR A 183 5.47 6.94 12.93
N ALA A 184 5.16 8.22 13.23
CA ALA A 184 4.70 9.22 12.27
C ALA A 184 5.65 10.41 12.14
#